data_AF-A0A5E4HV81-F1
#
_entry.id   AF-A0A5E4HV81-F1
#
_cell.length_a   1.000
_cell.length_b   1.000
_cell.length_c   1.000
_cell.angle_alpha   90.00
_cell.angle_beta   90.00
_cell.angle_gamma   90.00
#
_symmetry.space_group_name_H-M   'P 1'
#
loop_
_entity.id
_entity.type
_entity.pdbx_description
1 polymer ?
#
loop_
_entity_poly.entity_id
_entity_poly.type
_entity_poly.pdbx_seq_one_letter_code
_entity_poly.pdbx_strand_id
1 'polypeptide(L)' 'MKNREIQFVLNTPLGKQSAQDDSYIRKSAIKYKIPYFTTTDAGRAAAKGIRAARENRIEVKSLQEYHKGVK' A
#
# COMPACT_ATOMS: atom_id res chain seq x y z
N MET A 1 -3.47 -15.82 -1.77
CA MET A 1 -2.12 -15.34 -1.35
C MET A 1 -1.06 -16.41 -1.45
N LYS A 2 -1.25 -17.59 -0.84
CA LYS A 2 -0.31 -18.73 -0.94
C LYS A 2 0.09 -19.11 -2.38
N ASN A 3 -0.85 -19.05 -3.31
CA ASN A 3 -0.64 -19.36 -4.73
C ASN A 3 0.01 -18.20 -5.52
N ARG A 4 0.35 -17.07 -4.87
CA ARG A 4 0.98 -15.88 -5.46
C ARG A 4 0.19 -15.15 -6.56
N GLU A 5 -1.10 -15.45 -6.73
CA GLU A 5 -1.98 -14.75 -7.69
C GLU A 5 -2.43 -13.37 -7.21
N ILE A 6 -2.27 -13.07 -5.91
CA ILE A 6 -2.66 -11.78 -5.31
C ILE A 6 -1.39 -10.97 -5.06
N GLN A 7 -1.35 -9.76 -5.61
CA GLN A 7 -0.21 -8.83 -5.48
C GLN A 7 -0.56 -7.56 -4.68
N PHE A 8 -1.83 -7.36 -4.37
CA PHE A 8 -2.33 -6.18 -3.67
C PHE A 8 -3.62 -6.51 -2.91
N VAL A 9 -3.75 -6.01 -1.68
CA VAL A 9 -4.97 -6.21 -0.86
C VAL A 9 -5.45 -4.87 -0.34
N LEU A 10 -6.69 -4.52 -0.66
CA LEU A 10 -7.44 -3.48 0.01
C LEU A 10 -8.55 -4.14 0.81
N ASN A 11 -8.53 -3.93 2.12
CA ASN A 11 -9.54 -4.42 3.02
C ASN A 11 -10.20 -3.24 3.74
N THR A 12 -11.51 -3.13 3.72
CA THR A 12 -12.22 -1.96 4.27
C THR A 12 -13.27 -2.43 5.26
N PRO A 13 -12.87 -2.86 6.48
CA PRO A 13 -13.83 -3.33 7.48
C PRO A 13 -14.78 -2.22 7.89
N LEU A 14 -16.07 -2.55 7.99
CA LEU A 14 -17.09 -1.68 8.57
C LEU A 14 -17.43 -2.20 9.98
N GLY A 15 -16.97 -1.49 11.02
CA GLY A 15 -17.28 -1.82 12.42
C GLY A 15 -16.35 -2.84 13.09
N LYS A 16 -16.52 -3.01 14.41
CA LYS A 16 -15.63 -3.82 15.27
C LYS A 16 -15.66 -5.32 14.96
N GLN A 17 -16.81 -5.84 14.52
CA GLN A 17 -17.03 -7.26 14.26
C GLN A 17 -16.28 -7.71 12.99
N SER A 18 -16.32 -6.91 11.93
CA SER A 18 -15.53 -7.14 10.71
C SER A 18 -14.02 -7.11 10.96
N ALA A 19 -13.53 -6.37 11.96
CA ALA A 19 -12.10 -6.28 12.26
C ALA A 19 -11.51 -7.58 12.86
N GLN A 20 -12.32 -8.35 13.59
CA GLN A 20 -11.92 -9.65 14.15
C GLN A 20 -11.88 -10.74 13.08
N ASP A 21 -12.91 -10.81 12.23
CA ASP A 21 -12.98 -11.76 11.12
C ASP A 21 -11.91 -11.48 10.05
N ASP A 22 -11.53 -10.22 9.85
CA ASP A 22 -10.48 -9.83 8.89
C ASP A 22 -9.06 -10.24 9.26
N SER A 23 -8.87 -10.84 10.43
CA SER A 23 -7.53 -11.20 10.90
C SER A 23 -6.83 -12.21 10.00
N TYR A 24 -7.55 -13.12 9.33
CA TYR A 24 -6.93 -14.11 8.46
C TYR A 24 -6.37 -13.48 7.17
N ILE A 25 -7.10 -12.54 6.56
CA ILE A 25 -6.66 -11.85 5.34
C ILE A 25 -5.38 -11.06 5.64
N ARG A 26 -5.40 -10.28 6.72
CA ARG A 26 -4.26 -9.47 7.15
C ARG A 26 -3.04 -10.33 7.50
N LYS A 27 -3.21 -11.38 8.32
CA LYS A 27 -2.12 -12.30 8.68
C LYS A 27 -1.53 -12.98 7.44
N SER A 28 -2.38 -13.38 6.50
CA SER A 28 -1.95 -13.98 5.23
C SER A 28 -1.16 -12.96 4.39
N ALA A 29 -1.63 -11.71 4.27
CA ALA A 29 -0.95 -10.67 3.49
C ALA A 29 0.45 -10.39 4.03
N ILE A 30 0.57 -10.24 5.35
CA ILE A 30 1.85 -10.06 6.04
C ILE A 30 2.75 -11.27 5.79
N LYS A 31 2.24 -12.50 6.00
CA LYS A 31 3.02 -13.74 5.81
C LYS A 31 3.60 -13.86 4.40
N TYR A 32 2.84 -13.47 3.39
CA TYR A 32 3.25 -13.55 1.99
C TYR A 32 3.85 -12.25 1.45
N LYS A 33 4.10 -11.25 2.32
CA LYS A 33 4.67 -9.93 1.97
C LYS A 33 3.89 -9.21 0.87
N ILE A 34 2.57 -9.35 0.89
CA ILE A 34 1.67 -8.66 -0.03
C ILE A 34 1.24 -7.33 0.61
N PRO A 35 1.38 -6.18 -0.08
CA PRO A 35 0.87 -4.90 0.39
C PRO A 35 -0.61 -4.99 0.80
N TYR A 36 -0.92 -4.50 2.01
CA TYR A 36 -2.24 -4.56 2.62
C TYR A 36 -2.64 -3.19 3.15
N PHE A 37 -3.82 -2.72 2.75
CA PHE A 37 -4.36 -1.42 3.12
C PHE A 37 -5.72 -1.57 3.77
N THR A 38 -6.01 -0.75 4.78
CA THR A 38 -7.27 -0.80 5.54
C THR A 38 -8.27 0.29 5.16
N THR A 39 -7.86 1.24 4.31
CA THR A 39 -8.68 2.39 3.91
C THR A 39 -8.62 2.59 2.40
N THR A 40 -9.75 3.03 1.83
CA THR A 40 -9.86 3.34 0.40
C THR A 40 -8.89 4.44 -0.02
N ASP A 41 -8.67 5.44 0.82
CA ASP A 41 -7.73 6.52 0.55
C ASP A 41 -6.28 6.03 0.46
N ALA A 42 -5.85 5.16 1.38
CA ALA A 42 -4.51 4.56 1.32
C ALA A 42 -4.35 3.65 0.10
N GLY A 43 -5.37 2.84 -0.20
CA GLY A 43 -5.40 2.01 -1.41
C GLY A 43 -5.30 2.83 -2.68
N ARG A 44 -6.04 3.95 -2.77
CA ARG A 44 -6.01 4.90 -3.90
C ARG A 44 -4.64 5.56 -4.04
N ALA A 45 -4.01 5.98 -2.93
CA ALA A 45 -2.67 6.56 -2.94
C ALA A 45 -1.63 5.55 -3.44
N ALA A 46 -1.69 4.30 -2.97
CA ALA A 46 -0.80 3.23 -3.42
C ALA A 46 -0.97 2.92 -4.91
N ALA A 47 -2.21 2.81 -5.41
CA ALA A 47 -2.48 2.58 -6.82
C ALA A 47 -1.93 3.72 -7.71
N LYS A 48 -2.09 4.99 -7.29
CA LYS A 48 -1.49 6.14 -7.98
C LYS A 48 0.03 6.08 -7.97
N GLY A 49 0.65 5.74 -6.84
CA GLY A 49 2.10 5.57 -6.74
C GLY A 49 2.63 4.45 -7.64
N ILE A 50 1.96 3.29 -7.69
CA ILE A 50 2.31 2.17 -8.57
C ILE A 50 2.23 2.62 -10.04
N ARG A 51 1.16 3.32 -10.43
CA ARG A 51 1.01 3.86 -11.78
C ARG A 51 2.16 4.80 -12.12
N ALA A 52 2.44 5.78 -11.26
CA ALA A 52 3.51 6.75 -11.47
C ALA A 52 4.89 6.07 -11.61
N ALA A 53 5.17 5.06 -10.78
CA ALA A 53 6.41 4.29 -10.83
C ALA A 53 6.55 3.40 -12.08
N ARG A 54 5.43 2.95 -12.67
CA ARG A 54 5.43 2.17 -13.92
C ARG A 54 5.59 3.04 -15.16
N GLU A 55 5.00 4.23 -15.14
CA GLU A 55 4.96 5.13 -16.30
C GLU A 55 6.17 6.08 -16.36
N ASN A 56 6.82 6.38 -15.23
CA ASN A 56 7.89 7.37 -15.16
C ASN A 56 9.17 6.79 -14.57
N ARG A 57 10.32 7.38 -14.95
CA ARG A 57 11.58 7.13 -14.24
C ARG A 57 11.52 7.87 -12.90
N ILE A 58 11.71 7.13 -11.80
CA ILE A 58 11.79 7.72 -10.46
C ILE A 58 13.11 8.52 -10.39
N GLU A 59 13.00 9.83 -10.27
CA GLU A 59 14.14 10.70 -10.00
C GLU A 59 14.53 10.61 -8.53
N VAL A 60 15.83 10.56 -8.27
CA VAL A 60 16.36 10.57 -6.91
C VAL A 60 16.88 11.97 -6.62
N LYS A 61 16.48 12.50 -5.45
CA LYS A 61 17.01 13.73 -4.89
C LYS A 61 17.47 13.48 -3.47
N SER A 62 18.63 14.00 -3.13
CA SER A 62 19.14 14.02 -1.77
C SER A 62 18.27 14.92 -0.89
N LEU A 63 18.30 14.70 0.43
CA LEU A 63 17.57 15.54 1.38
C LEU A 63 18.00 17.01 1.29
N GLN A 64 19.30 17.24 1.04
CA GLN A 64 19.87 18.57 0.87
C GLN A 64 19.29 19.30 -0.36
N GLU A 65 19.08 18.59 -1.48
CA GLU A 65 18.44 19.16 -2.67
C GLU A 65 16.98 19.55 -2.42
N TYR A 66 16.24 18.74 -1.65
CA TYR A 66 14.88 19.12 -1.24
C TYR A 66 14.88 20.37 -0.36
N HIS A 67 15.81 20.48 0.60
CA HIS A 67 15.87 21.60 1.53
C HIS A 67 16.25 22.93 0.86
N LYS A 68 17.02 22.91 -0.23
CA LYS A 68 17.35 24.14 -0.99
C LYS A 68 16.13 24.87 -1.56
N GLY A 69 15.03 24.14 -1.81
CA GLY A 69 13.79 24.70 -2.35
C GLY A 69 12.79 25.18 -1.30
N VAL A 70 13.06 24.94 -0.02
CA VAL A 70 12.21 25.36 1.10
C VAL A 70 12.76 26.70 1.62
N LYS A 71 11.99 27.77 1.43
CA LYS A 71 12.24 29.08 2.06
C LYS A 71 11.56 29.16 3.41
#